data_AF-B5VK96-F1
#
_entry.id   AF-B5VK96-F1
#
_cell.length_a   1.000
_cell.length_b   1.000
_cell.length_c   1.000
_cell.angle_alpha   90.00
_cell.angle_beta   90.00
_cell.angle_gamma   90.00
#
_symmetry.space_group_name_H-M   'P 1'
#
loop_
_entity.id
_entity.type
_entity.pdbx_description
1 polymer ?
#
loop_
_entity_poly.entity_id
_entity_poly.type
_entity_poly.pdbx_seq_one_letter_code
_entity_poly.pdbx_strand_id
1 'polypeptide(L)'
;MTKPVCLLKGGQGGLGNMHFLTNLIRNPRFSKPGRNGLEQHFLFELKSIADLGLIGLPNAGKSTILNKISNAKPKIGHWQFTTLSPTIGTVSLGFGQDVFTVADIPGIIQGASLDKGMGLEFLRHIERSNGWVFVLDLSNKNPLNDLQLLIEEVGTLEKVKTKNILIVCNKVDIDAEKSESFAKYLQVEKFSKSQGWDCVPISALREENIDVLKKKMFKCARQSEFDK
;
A
#
# COMPACT_ATOMS: atom_id res chain seq x y z
N MET A 1 -2.43 9.56 13.94
CA MET A 1 -3.02 10.84 13.48
C MET A 1 -1.90 11.84 13.27
N THR A 2 -1.62 12.21 12.02
CA THR A 2 -0.52 13.11 11.64
C THR A 2 -0.93 14.56 11.87
N LYS A 3 -0.18 15.25 12.75
CA LYS A 3 -0.37 16.67 13.04
C LYS A 3 -0.12 17.50 11.76
N PRO A 4 -0.98 18.46 11.41
CA PRO A 4 -0.75 19.31 10.25
C PRO A 4 0.56 20.11 10.43
N VAL A 5 1.40 20.13 9.39
CA VAL A 5 2.67 20.86 9.37
C VAL A 5 2.49 22.14 8.55
N CYS A 6 2.77 23.29 9.16
CA CYS A 6 2.78 24.56 8.46
C CYS A 6 4.07 24.69 7.64
N LEU A 7 3.95 24.62 6.31
CA LEU A 7 5.09 24.69 5.38
C LEU A 7 5.53 26.12 5.09
N LEU A 8 4.58 27.03 4.91
CA LEU A 8 4.82 28.46 4.68
C LEU A 8 3.96 29.28 5.63
N LYS A 9 4.57 30.30 6.25
CA LYS A 9 3.86 31.26 7.08
C LYS A 9 3.33 32.40 6.21
N GLY A 10 2.12 32.85 6.54
CA GLY A 10 1.57 34.08 5.98
C GLY A 10 2.39 35.31 6.41
N GLY A 11 2.33 36.36 5.60
CA GLY A 11 2.94 37.64 5.93
C GLY A 11 2.26 38.32 7.11
N GLN A 12 2.98 39.20 7.81
CA GLN A 12 2.39 39.98 8.89
C GLN A 12 1.40 41.01 8.34
N GLY A 13 0.27 41.18 9.04
CA GLY A 13 -0.71 42.21 8.73
C GLY A 13 -0.12 43.62 8.74
N GLY A 14 -0.72 44.50 7.95
CA GLY A 14 -0.36 45.91 7.94
C GLY A 14 -0.69 46.60 9.27
N LEU A 15 -0.09 47.75 9.51
CA LEU A 15 -0.42 48.59 10.66
C LEU A 15 -1.32 49.74 10.20
N GLY A 16 -2.50 49.82 10.81
CA GLY A 16 -3.40 50.95 10.64
C GLY A 16 -2.85 52.25 11.21
N ASN A 17 -3.47 53.37 10.87
CA ASN A 17 -3.06 54.71 11.28
C ASN A 17 -2.95 54.90 12.81
N MET A 18 -3.79 54.21 13.59
CA MET A 18 -3.77 54.26 15.06
C MET A 18 -2.42 53.81 15.67
N HIS A 19 -1.66 52.96 14.99
CA HIS A 19 -0.34 52.54 15.44
C HIS A 19 0.73 53.65 15.35
N PHE A 20 0.45 54.75 14.63
CA PHE A 20 1.40 55.84 14.38
C PHE A 20 1.05 57.13 15.13
N LEU A 21 0.04 57.10 15.99
CA LEU A 21 -0.36 58.25 16.80
C LEU A 21 0.71 58.54 17.86
N THR A 22 1.22 59.78 17.88
CA THR A 22 2.21 60.26 18.86
C THR A 22 1.86 61.67 19.29
N ASN A 23 2.51 62.19 20.35
CA ASN A 23 2.29 63.57 20.81
C ASN A 23 2.59 64.62 19.73
N LEU A 24 3.49 64.30 18.79
CA LEU A 24 3.87 65.15 17.65
C LEU A 24 2.96 64.95 16.42
N ILE A 25 2.33 63.78 16.26
CA ILE A 25 1.46 63.43 15.12
C ILE A 25 0.11 62.94 15.65
N ARG A 26 -0.85 63.86 15.80
CA ARG A 26 -2.18 63.56 16.39
C ARG A 26 -3.20 62.98 15.40
N ASN A 27 -3.04 63.23 14.09
CA ASN A 27 -3.95 62.73 13.04
C ASN A 27 -3.16 62.04 11.90
N PRO A 28 -2.58 60.85 12.10
CA PRO A 28 -1.86 60.14 11.06
C PRO A 28 -2.78 59.77 9.88
N ARG A 29 -2.39 60.16 8.66
CA ARG A 29 -3.11 59.82 7.40
C ARG A 29 -2.38 58.77 6.57
N PHE A 30 -1.47 58.03 7.19
CA PHE A 30 -0.69 56.99 6.55
C PHE A 30 -0.83 55.67 7.32
N SER A 31 -0.56 54.58 6.61
CA SER A 31 -0.60 53.21 7.12
C SER A 31 0.58 52.44 6.57
N LYS A 32 0.98 51.38 7.28
CA LYS A 32 1.98 50.45 6.75
C LYS A 32 1.25 49.26 6.10
N PRO A 33 1.47 48.97 4.82
CA PRO A 33 0.89 47.80 4.18
C PRO A 33 1.40 46.52 4.84
N GLY A 34 0.63 45.43 4.71
CA GLY A 34 1.06 44.11 5.15
C GLY A 34 2.31 43.66 4.38
N ARG A 35 3.06 42.73 4.98
CA ARG A 35 4.17 42.07 4.28
C ARG A 35 3.61 40.96 3.39
N ASN A 36 4.23 40.76 2.24
CA ASN A 36 3.93 39.60 1.41
C ASN A 36 4.21 38.31 2.19
N GLY A 37 3.43 37.26 1.89
CA GLY A 37 3.70 35.93 2.41
C GLY A 37 4.96 35.34 1.79
N LEU A 38 5.43 34.24 2.36
CA LEU A 38 6.47 33.43 1.72
C LEU A 38 5.84 32.66 0.55
N GLU A 39 6.54 32.63 -0.59
CA GLU A 39 6.15 31.86 -1.78
C GLU A 39 7.30 30.93 -2.16
N GLN A 40 7.00 29.65 -2.38
CA GLN A 40 8.00 28.65 -2.75
C GLN A 40 7.36 27.49 -3.51
N HIS A 41 8.10 26.92 -4.45
CA HIS A 41 7.69 25.69 -5.14
C HIS A 41 8.16 24.48 -4.35
N PHE A 42 7.25 23.53 -4.10
CA PHE A 42 7.54 22.27 -3.45
C PHE A 42 7.29 21.12 -4.42
N LEU A 43 8.20 20.15 -4.41
CA LEU A 43 7.98 18.83 -5.00
C LEU A 43 7.58 17.88 -3.88
N PHE A 44 6.34 17.41 -3.89
CA PHE A 44 5.86 16.40 -2.95
C PHE A 44 5.94 15.03 -3.62
N GLU A 45 6.78 14.16 -3.06
CA GLU A 45 6.84 12.75 -3.44
C GLU A 45 6.11 11.91 -2.39
N LEU A 46 5.14 11.11 -2.82
CA LEU A 46 4.48 10.12 -1.97
C LEU A 46 5.50 9.04 -1.60
N LYS A 47 5.72 8.84 -0.30
CA LYS A 47 6.72 7.86 0.21
C LYS A 47 6.40 6.40 -0.17
N SER A 48 5.14 6.05 -0.40
CA SER A 48 4.73 4.72 -0.88
C SER A 48 3.51 4.83 -1.78
N ILE A 49 3.42 3.94 -2.78
CA ILE A 49 2.27 3.82 -3.70
C ILE A 49 1.03 3.29 -2.96
N ALA A 50 1.25 2.38 -2.01
CA ALA A 50 0.21 1.79 -1.17
C ALA A 50 0.79 1.27 0.15
N ASP A 51 -0.07 1.05 1.14
CA ASP A 51 0.33 0.44 2.41
C ASP A 51 0.71 -1.03 2.22
N LEU A 52 -0.02 -1.73 1.34
CA LEU A 52 0.24 -3.12 0.97
C LEU A 52 0.39 -3.32 -0.54
N GLY A 53 1.29 -4.23 -0.93
CA GLY A 53 1.43 -4.70 -2.31
C GLY A 53 0.97 -6.16 -2.48
N LEU A 54 0.07 -6.43 -3.44
CA LEU A 54 -0.31 -7.80 -3.82
C LEU A 54 0.72 -8.39 -4.79
N ILE A 55 1.38 -9.47 -4.39
CA ILE A 55 2.43 -10.16 -5.16
C ILE A 55 1.91 -11.55 -5.52
N GLY A 56 2.10 -12.00 -6.76
CA GLY A 56 1.60 -13.31 -7.17
C GLY A 56 1.74 -13.56 -8.66
N LEU A 57 1.56 -14.81 -9.05
CA LEU A 57 1.57 -15.21 -10.46
C LEU A 57 0.40 -14.55 -11.26
N PRO A 58 0.46 -14.48 -12.60
CA PRO A 58 -0.70 -14.21 -13.43
C PRO A 58 -1.83 -15.16 -13.05
N ASN A 59 -3.07 -14.68 -13.10
CA ASN A 59 -4.26 -15.46 -12.81
C ASN A 59 -4.40 -16.00 -11.37
N ALA A 60 -3.48 -15.67 -10.44
CA ALA A 60 -3.65 -15.97 -9.01
C ALA A 60 -4.88 -15.28 -8.38
N GLY A 61 -5.46 -14.31 -9.08
CA GLY A 61 -6.67 -13.61 -8.68
C GLY A 61 -6.43 -12.30 -7.94
N LYS A 62 -5.23 -11.69 -8.07
CA LYS A 62 -4.87 -10.42 -7.42
C LYS A 62 -5.88 -9.30 -7.71
N SER A 63 -6.18 -9.04 -8.98
CA SER A 63 -7.14 -8.00 -9.37
C SER A 63 -8.56 -8.32 -8.90
N THR A 64 -8.96 -9.60 -8.89
CA THR A 64 -10.24 -10.05 -8.33
C THR A 64 -10.32 -9.76 -6.83
N ILE A 65 -9.27 -10.12 -6.08
CA ILE A 65 -9.16 -9.82 -4.64
C ILE A 65 -9.26 -8.32 -4.42
N LEU A 66 -8.45 -7.52 -5.14
CA LEU A 66 -8.43 -6.07 -5.01
C LEU A 66 -9.82 -5.45 -5.25
N ASN A 67 -10.52 -5.88 -6.30
CA ASN A 67 -11.87 -5.43 -6.61
C ASN A 67 -12.88 -5.79 -5.50
N LYS A 68 -12.72 -6.95 -4.84
CA LYS A 68 -13.64 -7.40 -3.78
C LYS A 68 -13.37 -6.76 -2.43
N ILE A 69 -12.11 -6.48 -2.10
CA ILE A 69 -11.77 -5.85 -0.82
C ILE A 69 -11.90 -4.33 -0.85
N SER A 70 -11.81 -3.71 -2.03
CA SER A 70 -11.82 -2.26 -2.17
C SER A 70 -13.24 -1.69 -2.05
N ASN A 71 -13.40 -0.68 -1.19
CA ASN A 71 -14.65 0.04 -1.00
C ASN A 71 -14.94 1.04 -2.13
N ALA A 72 -13.91 1.41 -2.90
CA ALA A 72 -14.01 2.28 -4.06
C ALA A 72 -13.57 1.54 -5.32
N LYS A 73 -14.04 1.99 -6.50
CA LYS A 73 -13.51 1.48 -7.77
C LYS A 73 -11.99 1.68 -7.78
N PRO A 74 -11.19 0.62 -7.95
CA PRO A 74 -9.75 0.76 -7.94
C PRO A 74 -9.31 1.74 -9.04
N LYS A 75 -8.41 2.67 -8.69
CA LYS A 75 -7.92 3.69 -9.60
C LYS A 75 -6.66 3.19 -10.28
N ILE A 76 -6.58 3.40 -11.59
CA ILE A 76 -5.38 3.13 -12.38
C ILE A 76 -4.44 4.33 -12.18
N GLY A 77 -3.25 4.08 -11.62
CA GLY A 77 -2.24 5.12 -11.42
C GLY A 77 -1.27 5.19 -12.61
N HIS A 78 -1.14 6.35 -13.24
CA HIS A 78 -0.11 6.59 -14.26
C HIS A 78 1.13 7.23 -13.60
N TRP A 79 2.04 6.39 -13.12
CA TRP A 79 3.30 6.86 -12.55
C TRP A 79 4.34 7.04 -13.65
N GLN A 80 5.07 8.16 -13.61
CA GLN A 80 5.99 8.60 -14.68
C GLN A 80 7.12 7.60 -14.99
N PHE A 81 7.32 6.60 -14.12
CA PHE A 81 8.41 5.62 -14.18
C PHE A 81 7.91 4.18 -14.34
N THR A 82 6.61 3.95 -14.56
CA THR A 82 6.05 2.60 -14.69
C THR A 82 5.45 2.40 -16.08
N THR A 83 5.92 1.41 -16.82
CA THR A 83 5.29 0.97 -18.07
C THR A 83 3.97 0.25 -17.85
N LEU A 84 3.77 -0.34 -16.67
CA LEU A 84 2.52 -0.93 -16.23
C LEU A 84 1.89 -0.05 -15.16
N SER A 85 0.68 0.46 -15.41
CA SER A 85 -0.05 1.28 -14.45
C SER A 85 -0.61 0.39 -13.33
N PRO A 86 -0.15 0.50 -12.07
CA PRO A 86 -0.67 -0.32 -10.99
C PRO A 86 -2.11 0.09 -10.68
N THR A 87 -2.90 -0.89 -10.23
CA THR A 87 -4.28 -0.66 -9.80
C THR A 87 -4.28 -0.49 -8.29
N ILE A 88 -4.84 0.61 -7.77
CA ILE A 88 -4.86 0.90 -6.34
C ILE A 88 -6.30 0.88 -5.81
N GLY A 89 -6.54 0.10 -4.77
CA GLY A 89 -7.80 0.01 -4.04
C GLY A 89 -7.68 0.59 -2.64
N THR A 90 -8.77 1.14 -2.11
CA THR A 90 -8.86 1.60 -0.72
C THR A 90 -9.76 0.65 0.05
N VAL A 91 -9.24 0.07 1.12
CA VAL A 91 -9.93 -0.91 1.96
C VAL A 91 -10.28 -0.25 3.29
N SER A 92 -11.51 -0.46 3.75
CA SER A 92 -11.94 -0.08 5.09
C SER A 92 -12.44 -1.31 5.84
N LEU A 93 -12.19 -1.34 7.15
CA LEU A 93 -12.70 -2.38 8.04
C LEU A 93 -14.15 -2.12 8.52
N GLY A 94 -14.71 -0.92 8.27
CA GLY A 94 -16.08 -0.57 8.65
C GLY A 94 -16.31 0.94 8.75
N PHE A 95 -17.55 1.36 8.99
CA PHE A 95 -17.90 2.78 9.15
C PHE A 95 -17.12 3.43 10.31
N GLY A 96 -16.39 4.51 10.01
CA GLY A 96 -15.57 5.23 11.00
C GLY A 96 -14.28 4.52 11.41
N GLN A 97 -13.94 3.39 10.77
CA GLN A 97 -12.71 2.66 11.04
C GLN A 97 -11.58 3.11 10.13
N ASP A 98 -10.36 2.73 10.53
CA ASP A 98 -9.16 2.98 9.78
C ASP A 98 -9.23 2.43 8.35
N VAL A 99 -8.65 3.20 7.43
CA VAL A 99 -8.50 2.84 6.02
C VAL A 99 -7.04 2.56 5.70
N PHE A 100 -6.83 1.69 4.72
CA PHE A 100 -5.51 1.42 4.15
C PHE A 100 -5.63 1.21 2.64
N THR A 101 -4.50 1.37 1.96
CA THR A 101 -4.39 1.27 0.51
C THR A 101 -3.69 -0.02 0.10
N VAL A 102 -4.19 -0.65 -0.95
CA VAL A 102 -3.64 -1.88 -1.51
C VAL A 102 -3.37 -1.65 -2.99
N ALA A 103 -2.16 -1.95 -3.44
CA ALA A 103 -1.81 -1.93 -4.85
C ALA A 103 -1.76 -3.36 -5.41
N ASP A 104 -2.46 -3.60 -6.52
CA ASP A 104 -2.20 -4.75 -7.38
C ASP A 104 -1.00 -4.43 -8.27
N ILE A 105 -0.05 -5.33 -8.24
CA ILE A 105 1.25 -5.21 -8.87
C ILE A 105 1.23 -6.12 -10.10
N PRO A 106 0.93 -5.56 -11.29
CA PRO A 106 0.98 -6.34 -12.53
C PRO A 106 2.41 -6.84 -12.80
N GLY A 107 2.53 -8.12 -13.17
CA GLY A 107 3.69 -8.62 -13.92
C GLY A 107 4.96 -8.95 -13.13
N ILE A 108 4.88 -9.69 -12.02
CA ILE A 108 6.11 -10.24 -11.41
C ILE A 108 6.69 -11.42 -12.23
N ILE A 109 5.90 -12.13 -13.05
CA ILE A 109 6.47 -13.19 -13.92
C ILE A 109 6.64 -12.75 -15.37
N GLN A 110 7.88 -12.57 -15.75
CA GLN A 110 8.69 -13.38 -16.68
C GLN A 110 9.86 -12.47 -17.07
N GLY A 111 10.95 -12.51 -16.30
CA GLY A 111 12.15 -11.71 -16.59
C GLY A 111 12.18 -10.29 -16.02
N ALA A 112 11.45 -9.98 -14.94
CA ALA A 112 11.61 -8.68 -14.25
C ALA A 112 13.06 -8.42 -13.77
N SER A 113 13.82 -9.49 -13.51
CA SER A 113 15.27 -9.45 -13.23
C SER A 113 16.16 -9.41 -14.48
N LEU A 114 15.64 -9.83 -15.65
CA LEU A 114 16.36 -9.94 -16.93
C LEU A 114 16.11 -8.74 -17.87
N ASP A 115 14.97 -8.06 -17.76
CA ASP A 115 14.56 -6.96 -18.64
C ASP A 115 14.99 -5.58 -18.12
N LYS A 116 16.16 -5.13 -18.62
CA LYS A 116 16.52 -3.76 -19.05
C LYS A 116 15.98 -2.54 -18.26
N GLY A 117 15.88 -2.63 -16.92
CA GLY A 117 15.71 -1.49 -16.02
C GLY A 117 14.29 -1.20 -15.52
N MET A 118 13.24 -1.70 -16.19
CA MET A 118 11.84 -1.39 -15.84
C MET A 118 11.30 -2.24 -14.68
N GLY A 119 11.66 -3.52 -14.62
CA GLY A 119 11.25 -4.42 -13.53
C GLY A 119 11.88 -4.03 -12.19
N LEU A 120 13.16 -3.64 -12.20
CA LEU A 120 13.89 -3.21 -11.01
C LEU A 120 13.34 -1.88 -10.45
N GLU A 121 12.93 -0.95 -11.31
CA GLU A 121 12.27 0.29 -10.87
C GLU A 121 10.93 0.00 -10.20
N PHE A 122 10.12 -0.89 -10.77
CA PHE A 122 8.84 -1.24 -10.19
C PHE A 122 8.98 -1.98 -8.84
N LEU A 123 9.92 -2.93 -8.74
CA LEU A 123 10.28 -3.58 -7.47
C LEU A 123 10.72 -2.57 -6.42
N ARG A 124 11.50 -1.55 -6.78
CA ARG A 124 11.86 -0.44 -5.87
C ARG A 124 10.65 0.34 -5.34
N HIS A 125 9.55 0.42 -6.08
CA HIS A 125 8.33 1.07 -5.58
C HIS A 125 7.53 0.17 -4.63
N ILE A 126 7.50 -1.14 -4.89
CA ILE A 126 6.86 -2.14 -4.01
C ILE A 126 7.62 -2.30 -2.70
N GLU A 127 8.95 -2.22 -2.76
CA GLU A 127 9.84 -2.21 -1.60
C GLU A 127 9.55 -1.09 -0.62
N ARG A 128 8.83 -0.05 -1.03
CA ARG A 128 8.44 1.05 -0.15
C ARG A 128 7.10 0.84 0.55
N SER A 129 6.32 -0.18 0.17
CA SER A 129 5.12 -0.58 0.91
C SER A 129 5.47 -1.12 2.30
N ASN A 130 4.56 -0.93 3.26
CA ASN A 130 4.74 -1.36 4.64
C ASN A 130 4.69 -2.89 4.77
N GLY A 131 3.91 -3.55 3.90
CA GLY A 131 3.80 -5.00 3.88
C GLY A 131 3.52 -5.58 2.49
N TRP A 132 3.84 -6.86 2.33
CA TRP A 132 3.63 -7.62 1.11
C TRP A 132 2.62 -8.74 1.34
N VAL A 133 1.73 -8.89 0.37
CA VAL A 133 0.67 -9.90 0.40
C VAL A 133 0.89 -10.86 -0.75
N PHE A 134 1.45 -12.04 -0.47
CA PHE A 134 1.64 -13.07 -1.48
C PHE A 134 0.33 -13.80 -1.74
N VAL A 135 -0.17 -13.74 -2.98
CA VAL A 135 -1.40 -14.39 -3.44
C VAL A 135 -1.03 -15.64 -4.21
N LEU A 136 -1.41 -16.79 -3.66
CA LEU A 136 -1.18 -18.12 -4.22
C LEU A 136 -2.49 -18.70 -4.73
N ASP A 137 -2.41 -19.40 -5.85
CA ASP A 137 -3.54 -20.14 -6.42
C ASP A 137 -3.52 -21.60 -5.94
N LEU A 138 -4.53 -22.02 -5.18
CA LEU A 138 -4.59 -23.42 -4.71
C LEU A 138 -5.00 -24.42 -5.80
N SER A 139 -5.56 -23.95 -6.92
CA SER A 139 -5.85 -24.81 -8.07
C SER A 139 -4.59 -25.26 -8.82
N ASN A 140 -3.46 -24.57 -8.60
CA ASN A 140 -2.17 -25.00 -9.12
C ASN A 140 -1.70 -26.30 -8.46
N LYS A 141 -0.78 -26.99 -9.14
CA LYS A 141 -0.20 -28.26 -8.65
C LYS A 141 0.59 -28.07 -7.35
N ASN A 142 1.48 -27.06 -7.30
CA ASN A 142 2.43 -26.86 -6.20
C ASN A 142 2.48 -25.39 -5.74
N PRO A 143 1.49 -24.91 -4.97
CA PRO A 143 1.45 -23.50 -4.53
C PRO A 143 2.63 -23.12 -3.62
N LEU A 144 3.27 -24.09 -2.95
CA LEU A 144 4.47 -23.85 -2.16
C LEU A 144 5.68 -23.49 -3.04
N ASN A 145 5.84 -24.14 -4.20
CA ASN A 145 6.89 -23.79 -5.15
C ASN A 145 6.62 -22.42 -5.78
N ASP A 146 5.36 -22.10 -6.06
CA ASP A 146 4.96 -20.77 -6.54
C ASP A 146 5.35 -19.68 -5.53
N LEU A 147 5.17 -19.94 -4.23
CA LEU A 147 5.61 -19.02 -3.17
C LEU A 147 7.13 -18.85 -3.15
N GLN A 148 7.88 -19.94 -3.25
CA GLN A 148 9.35 -19.89 -3.27
C GLN A 148 9.86 -19.09 -4.48
N LEU A 149 9.28 -19.32 -5.66
CA LEU A 149 9.59 -18.56 -6.87
C LEU A 149 9.32 -17.06 -6.68
N LEU A 150 8.16 -16.69 -6.12
CA LEU A 150 7.82 -15.29 -5.85
C LEU A 150 8.78 -14.64 -4.85
N ILE A 151 9.24 -15.38 -3.84
CA ILE A 151 10.24 -14.89 -2.87
C ILE A 151 11.57 -14.59 -3.57
N GLU A 152 12.00 -15.47 -4.47
CA GLU A 152 13.22 -15.29 -5.28
C GLU A 152 13.09 -14.11 -6.26
N GLU A 153 11.93 -13.92 -6.88
CA GLU A 153 11.71 -12.84 -7.85
C GLU A 153 11.75 -11.44 -7.21
N VAL A 154 11.25 -11.31 -5.98
CA VAL A 154 11.24 -10.02 -5.25
C VAL A 154 12.61 -9.72 -4.60
N GLY A 155 13.48 -10.73 -4.51
CA GLY A 155 14.86 -10.60 -4.08
C GLY A 155 15.35 -11.84 -3.34
N THR A 156 15.34 -11.78 -2.01
CA THR A 156 15.81 -12.88 -1.16
C THR A 156 14.90 -13.06 0.03
N LEU A 157 14.92 -14.26 0.63
CA LEU A 157 14.16 -14.55 1.84
C LEU A 157 14.52 -13.59 3.00
N GLU A 158 15.79 -13.20 3.12
CA GLU A 158 16.23 -12.23 4.12
C GLU A 158 15.59 -10.86 3.93
N LYS A 159 15.50 -10.39 2.68
CA LYS A 159 14.83 -9.13 2.34
C LYS A 159 13.33 -9.20 2.64
N VAL A 160 12.69 -10.31 2.26
CA VAL A 160 11.26 -10.56 2.56
C VAL A 160 11.00 -10.53 4.07
N LYS A 161 11.91 -11.08 4.89
CA LYS A 161 11.79 -11.08 6.36
C LYS A 161 11.83 -9.69 6.99
N THR A 162 12.36 -8.68 6.31
CA THR A 162 12.33 -7.28 6.79
C THR A 162 10.98 -6.59 6.61
N LYS A 163 10.04 -7.25 5.93
CA LYS A 163 8.71 -6.73 5.63
C LYS A 163 7.62 -7.48 6.40
N ASN A 164 6.49 -6.82 6.60
CA ASN A 164 5.30 -7.49 7.10
C ASN A 164 4.74 -8.37 5.98
N ILE A 165 4.65 -9.67 6.22
CA ILE A 165 4.23 -10.64 5.20
C ILE A 165 2.89 -11.25 5.57
N LEU A 166 1.98 -11.28 4.59
CA LEU A 166 0.74 -12.03 4.63
C LEU A 166 0.68 -12.97 3.43
N ILE A 167 0.39 -14.25 3.68
CA ILE A 167 0.14 -15.24 2.64
C ILE A 167 -1.37 -15.43 2.46
N VAL A 168 -1.83 -15.34 1.22
CA VAL A 168 -3.24 -15.47 0.83
C VAL A 168 -3.34 -16.64 -0.14
N CYS A 169 -4.02 -17.71 0.29
CA CYS A 169 -4.29 -18.87 -0.55
C CYS A 169 -5.69 -18.71 -1.17
N ASN A 170 -5.75 -18.33 -2.44
CA ASN A 170 -6.99 -18.06 -3.17
C ASN A 170 -7.50 -19.30 -3.92
N LYS A 171 -8.76 -19.23 -4.37
CA LYS A 171 -9.47 -20.26 -5.15
C LYS A 171 -9.69 -21.58 -4.40
N VAL A 172 -9.92 -21.50 -3.09
CA VAL A 172 -10.28 -22.67 -2.25
C VAL A 172 -11.54 -23.39 -2.74
N ASP A 173 -12.39 -22.69 -3.51
CA ASP A 173 -13.66 -23.18 -4.01
C ASP A 173 -13.56 -24.15 -5.20
N ILE A 174 -12.45 -24.13 -5.94
CA ILE A 174 -12.27 -24.97 -7.14
C ILE A 174 -12.23 -26.47 -6.81
N ASP A 175 -11.88 -26.80 -5.57
CA ASP A 175 -11.76 -28.16 -5.03
C ASP A 175 -12.63 -28.35 -3.78
N ALA A 176 -13.76 -27.66 -3.67
CA ALA A 176 -14.62 -27.72 -2.47
C ALA A 176 -15.07 -29.15 -2.07
N GLU A 177 -14.94 -30.13 -2.96
CA GLU A 177 -15.23 -31.55 -2.73
C GLU A 177 -13.99 -32.45 -2.53
N LYS A 178 -12.77 -31.94 -2.68
CA LYS A 178 -11.52 -32.75 -2.61
C LYS A 178 -10.58 -32.27 -1.50
N SER A 179 -10.09 -33.22 -0.71
CA SER A 179 -9.08 -33.07 0.36
C SER A 179 -7.76 -32.42 -0.09
N GLU A 180 -7.54 -32.23 -1.39
CA GLU A 180 -6.27 -31.83 -1.99
C GLU A 180 -5.96 -30.35 -1.77
N SER A 181 -6.91 -29.43 -2.00
CA SER A 181 -6.70 -27.99 -1.78
C SER A 181 -6.48 -27.67 -0.30
N PHE A 182 -7.16 -28.37 0.60
CA PHE A 182 -6.91 -28.26 2.04
C PHE A 182 -5.52 -28.79 2.42
N ALA A 183 -5.09 -29.93 1.85
CA ALA A 183 -3.75 -30.45 2.08
C ALA A 183 -2.65 -29.49 1.57
N LYS A 184 -2.84 -28.89 0.39
CA LYS A 184 -1.95 -27.85 -0.15
C LYS A 184 -1.89 -26.62 0.75
N TYR A 185 -3.06 -26.14 1.22
CA TYR A 185 -3.12 -25.06 2.19
C TYR A 185 -2.34 -25.39 3.47
N LEU A 186 -2.51 -26.58 4.04
CA LEU A 186 -1.78 -26.99 5.24
C LEU A 186 -0.26 -27.02 5.04
N GLN A 187 0.22 -27.39 3.85
CA GLN A 187 1.65 -27.32 3.52
C GLN A 187 2.15 -25.88 3.51
N VAL A 188 1.43 -24.99 2.84
CA VAL A 188 1.75 -23.55 2.79
C VAL A 188 1.67 -22.92 4.18
N GLU A 189 0.66 -23.27 4.98
CA GLU A 189 0.47 -22.76 6.33
C GLU A 189 1.61 -23.19 7.26
N LYS A 190 2.03 -24.46 7.19
CA LYS A 190 3.19 -24.96 7.96
C LYS A 190 4.47 -24.21 7.62
N PHE A 191 4.73 -23.98 6.34
CA PHE A 191 5.88 -23.19 5.90
C PHE A 191 5.77 -21.73 6.35
N SER A 192 4.59 -21.12 6.21
CA SER A 192 4.36 -19.74 6.63
C SER A 192 4.59 -19.57 8.13
N LYS A 193 4.06 -20.48 8.96
CA LYS A 193 4.27 -20.48 10.40
C LYS A 193 5.73 -20.64 10.80
N SER A 194 6.51 -21.46 10.08
CA SER A 194 7.95 -21.60 10.37
C SER A 194 8.75 -20.33 10.10
N GLN A 195 8.25 -19.46 9.22
CA GLN A 195 8.82 -18.13 8.95
C GLN A 195 8.17 -17.01 9.80
N GLY A 196 7.16 -17.32 10.63
CA GLY A 196 6.42 -16.33 11.41
C GLY A 196 5.39 -15.51 10.61
N TRP A 197 5.00 -15.98 9.43
CA TRP A 197 4.07 -15.28 8.55
C TRP A 197 2.63 -15.73 8.76
N ASP A 198 1.71 -14.76 8.73
CA ASP A 198 0.28 -15.02 8.76
C ASP A 198 -0.18 -15.60 7.42
N CYS A 199 -1.06 -16.62 7.46
CA CYS A 199 -1.65 -17.22 6.27
C CYS A 199 -3.19 -17.21 6.35
N VAL A 200 -3.88 -17.02 5.23
CA VAL A 200 -5.35 -17.04 5.14
C VAL A 200 -5.84 -17.70 3.84
N PRO A 201 -6.73 -18.70 3.93
CA PRO A 201 -7.40 -19.28 2.77
C PRO A 201 -8.65 -18.45 2.42
N ILE A 202 -8.87 -18.15 1.14
CA ILE A 202 -10.02 -17.35 0.67
C ILE A 202 -10.59 -17.91 -0.64
N SER A 203 -11.85 -17.57 -0.92
CA SER A 203 -12.37 -17.57 -2.29
C SER A 203 -12.79 -16.16 -2.66
N ALA A 204 -11.98 -15.49 -3.48
CA ALA A 204 -12.35 -14.16 -3.99
C ALA A 204 -13.60 -14.18 -4.87
N LEU A 205 -13.86 -15.30 -5.55
CA LEU A 205 -15.02 -15.44 -6.44
C LEU A 205 -16.32 -15.62 -5.63
N ARG A 206 -16.29 -16.45 -4.59
CA ARG A 206 -17.45 -16.72 -3.71
C ARG A 206 -17.57 -15.76 -2.52
N GLU A 207 -16.64 -14.83 -2.38
CA GLU A 207 -16.57 -13.89 -1.25
C GLU A 207 -16.39 -14.58 0.11
N GLU A 208 -15.83 -15.78 0.11
CA GLU A 208 -15.57 -16.55 1.34
C GLU A 208 -14.30 -16.03 2.04
N ASN A 209 -14.41 -15.82 3.36
CA ASN A 209 -13.32 -15.44 4.26
C ASN A 209 -12.69 -14.04 3.99
N ILE A 210 -13.38 -13.18 3.23
CA ILE A 210 -12.91 -11.84 2.86
C ILE A 210 -12.78 -10.90 4.07
N ASP A 211 -13.67 -10.99 5.06
CA ASP A 211 -13.59 -10.14 6.26
C ASP A 211 -12.37 -10.47 7.13
N VAL A 212 -12.01 -11.76 7.22
CA VAL A 212 -10.79 -12.20 7.90
C VAL A 212 -9.56 -11.74 7.14
N LEU A 213 -9.59 -11.81 5.81
CA LEU A 213 -8.55 -11.25 4.96
C LEU A 213 -8.35 -9.75 5.24
N LYS A 214 -9.42 -8.94 5.23
CA LYS A 214 -9.32 -7.49 5.49
C LYS A 214 -8.69 -7.20 6.85
N LYS A 215 -9.09 -7.93 7.90
CA LYS A 215 -8.51 -7.80 9.25
C LYS A 215 -7.03 -8.16 9.30
N LYS A 216 -6.62 -9.26 8.66
CA LYS A 216 -5.20 -9.66 8.59
C LYS A 216 -4.37 -8.69 7.75
N MET A 217 -4.91 -8.20 6.64
CA MET A 217 -4.27 -7.16 5.82
C MET A 217 -4.07 -5.89 6.63
N PHE A 218 -5.07 -5.43 7.37
CA PHE A 218 -4.94 -4.26 8.22
C PHE A 218 -3.82 -4.41 9.27
N LYS A 219 -3.77 -5.56 9.96
CA LYS A 219 -2.68 -5.87 10.90
C LYS A 219 -1.31 -5.83 10.20
N CYS A 220 -1.19 -6.45 9.03
CA CYS A 220 0.03 -6.47 8.22
C CYS A 220 0.45 -5.05 7.78
N ALA A 221 -0.50 -4.19 7.39
CA ALA A 221 -0.23 -2.83 6.95
C ALA A 221 0.33 -1.92 8.07
N ARG A 222 -0.06 -2.19 9.32
CA ARG A 222 0.24 -1.32 10.48
C ARG A 222 1.24 -1.90 11.47
N GLN A 223 1.68 -3.14 11.30
CA GLN A 223 2.61 -3.80 12.23
C GLN A 223 3.90 -3.00 12.45
N SER A 224 4.37 -2.27 11.41
CA SER A 224 5.54 -1.40 11.45
C SER A 224 5.39 -0.14 12.32
N GLU A 225 4.17 0.24 12.71
CA GLU A 225 3.89 1.35 13.63
C GLU A 225 3.87 0.91 15.10
N PHE A 226 3.71 -0.39 15.39
CA PHE A 226 3.60 -0.92 16.76
C PHE A 226 4.93 -1.43 17.34
N ASP A 227 5.94 -1.67 16.48
CA ASP A 227 7.29 -2.09 16.90
C ASP A 227 8.26 -0.91 17.17
N LYS A 228 7.75 0.33 17.22
CA LYS A 228 8.50 1.56 17.56
C LYS A 228 7.95 2.22 18.82
#